data_AF-A0A2D4WXQ1-F1
#
_entry.id   AF-A0A2D4WXQ1-F1
#
_cell.length_a   1.000
_cell.length_b   1.000
_cell.length_c   1.000
_cell.angle_alpha   90.00
_cell.angle_beta   90.00
_cell.angle_gamma   90.00
#
_symmetry.space_group_name_H-M   'P 1'
#
loop_
_entity.id
_entity.type
_entity.pdbx_description
1 polymer ?
#
loop_
_entity_poly.entity_id
_entity_poly.type
_entity_poly.pdbx_seq_one_letter_code
_entity_poly.pdbx_strand_id
1 'polypeptide(L)'
;MKNLFILLYFIPTLLFAQDKIKGNIFEISLEGIELPLFGANVIWEGSSVGTVSDQDGSFFLPYDKSYKTLVFSYVGFATKKIDVKTPSKFLKIILQPTDTLGTVIVKARQKTSSTSYIASQNITVISSEELLKAACCNLSESFETNPSIDVNFSDAVS
;
A
#
# COMPACT_ATOMS: atom_id res chain seq x y z
N MET A 1 -23.63 28.01 60.27
CA MET A 1 -22.21 27.59 60.11
C MET A 1 -22.00 26.08 60.05
N LYS A 2 -22.88 25.24 60.63
CA LYS A 2 -22.76 23.76 60.59
C LYS A 2 -22.86 23.15 59.18
N ASN A 3 -23.65 23.75 58.30
CA ASN A 3 -23.83 23.26 56.91
C ASN A 3 -22.65 23.60 55.99
N LEU A 4 -21.77 24.53 56.39
CA LEU A 4 -20.59 24.93 55.60
C LEU A 4 -19.48 23.87 55.70
N PHE A 5 -19.35 23.19 56.84
CA PHE A 5 -18.39 22.10 57.05
C PHE A 5 -18.72 20.84 56.24
N ILE A 6 -20.00 20.58 55.97
CA ILE A 6 -20.44 19.44 55.15
C ILE A 6 -20.07 19.66 53.68
N LEU A 7 -20.12 20.91 53.20
CA LEU A 7 -19.71 21.26 51.83
C LEU A 7 -18.20 21.09 51.62
N LEU A 8 -17.39 21.36 52.66
CA LEU A 8 -15.93 21.22 52.63
C LEU A 8 -15.48 19.74 52.59
N TYR A 9 -16.28 18.81 53.12
CA TYR A 9 -15.99 17.37 53.14
C TYR A 9 -16.19 16.69 51.78
N PHE A 10 -16.95 17.30 50.86
CA PHE A 10 -17.19 16.78 49.50
C PHE A 10 -16.20 17.28 48.43
N ILE A 11 -15.27 18.17 48.79
CA ILE A 11 -14.25 18.69 47.86
C ILE A 11 -13.24 17.63 47.37
N PRO A 12 -12.76 16.65 48.18
CA PRO A 12 -11.73 15.71 47.71
C PRO A 12 -12.21 14.67 46.70
N THR A 13 -13.52 14.52 46.44
CA THR A 13 -14.03 13.56 45.43
C THR A 13 -13.92 14.05 43.99
N LEU A 14 -13.45 15.28 43.75
CA LEU A 14 -13.32 15.87 42.41
C LEU A 14 -11.96 15.58 41.72
N LEU A 15 -11.05 14.84 42.36
CA LEU A 15 -9.65 14.70 41.90
C LEU A 15 -9.35 13.48 41.01
N PHE A 16 -10.34 12.80 40.44
CA PHE A 16 -10.08 11.73 39.46
C PHE A 16 -9.76 12.30 38.07
N ALA A 17 -8.57 12.89 37.91
CA ALA A 17 -8.02 13.20 36.59
C ALA A 17 -7.44 11.92 35.97
N GLN A 18 -8.25 11.19 35.20
CA GLN A 18 -7.76 10.09 34.38
C GLN A 18 -6.84 10.65 33.30
N ASP A 19 -5.64 10.10 33.16
CA ASP A 19 -4.72 10.43 32.08
C ASP A 19 -5.39 10.11 30.73
N LYS A 20 -5.22 10.98 29.74
CA LYS A 20 -5.87 10.87 28.43
C LYS A 20 -4.86 11.06 27.32
N ILE A 21 -4.92 10.19 26.31
CA ILE A 21 -4.27 10.42 25.03
C ILE A 21 -5.20 11.25 24.15
N LYS A 22 -4.62 12.23 23.47
CA LYS A 22 -5.30 13.08 22.50
C LYS A 22 -4.50 13.13 21.21
N GLY A 23 -5.18 13.25 20.09
CA GLY A 23 -4.51 13.37 18.80
C GLY A 23 -5.46 13.54 17.64
N ASN A 24 -4.88 13.63 16.45
CA ASN A 24 -5.60 13.72 15.19
C ASN A 24 -5.09 12.70 14.19
N ILE A 25 -5.99 12.18 13.37
CA ILE A 25 -5.74 11.19 12.33
C ILE A 25 -6.02 11.84 10.98
N PHE A 26 -5.08 11.70 10.06
CA PHE A 26 -5.13 12.25 8.72
C PHE A 26 -4.84 11.18 7.66
N GLU A 27 -5.30 11.44 6.45
CA GLU A 27 -4.80 10.84 5.22
C GLU A 27 -4.05 11.87 4.37
N ILE A 28 -3.28 11.40 3.40
CA ILE A 28 -2.65 12.25 2.39
C ILE A 28 -3.41 12.05 1.08
N SER A 29 -3.99 13.12 0.55
CA SER A 29 -4.66 13.11 -0.75
C SER A 29 -3.65 12.87 -1.89
N LEU A 30 -4.15 12.56 -3.09
CA LEU A 30 -3.30 12.42 -4.30
C LEU A 30 -2.50 13.70 -4.61
N GLU A 31 -2.95 14.85 -4.11
CA GLU A 31 -2.32 16.17 -4.28
C GLU A 31 -1.34 16.50 -3.13
N GLY A 32 -1.15 15.59 -2.18
CA GLY A 32 -0.25 15.78 -1.04
C GLY A 32 -0.85 16.60 0.12
N ILE A 33 -2.17 16.82 0.11
CA ILE A 33 -2.87 17.60 1.14
C ILE A 33 -3.28 16.67 2.29
N GLU A 34 -3.07 17.11 3.53
CA GLU A 34 -3.55 16.38 4.71
C GLU A 34 -5.05 16.58 4.88
N LEU A 35 -5.82 15.49 4.81
CA LEU A 35 -7.27 15.50 5.05
C LEU A 35 -7.57 14.79 6.37
N PRO A 36 -8.44 15.35 7.23
CA PRO A 36 -8.83 14.72 8.48
C PRO A 36 -9.61 13.44 8.18
N LEU A 37 -9.30 12.38 8.92
CA LEU A 37 -9.91 11.08 8.71
C LEU A 37 -10.97 10.83 9.77
N PHE A 38 -12.23 11.03 9.39
CA PHE A 38 -13.41 10.76 10.21
C PHE A 38 -13.69 9.26 10.30
N GLY A 39 -14.02 8.75 11.50
CA GLY A 39 -14.43 7.36 11.67
C GLY A 39 -13.28 6.35 11.77
N ALA A 40 -12.02 6.78 11.93
CA ALA A 40 -10.91 5.89 12.23
C ALA A 40 -11.04 5.28 13.63
N ASN A 41 -10.76 3.98 13.74
CA ASN A 41 -10.73 3.28 15.00
C ASN A 41 -9.36 3.44 15.66
N VAL A 42 -9.37 3.78 16.95
CA VAL A 42 -8.19 3.89 17.81
C VAL A 42 -8.39 2.98 19.00
N ILE A 43 -7.62 1.90 19.09
CA ILE A 43 -7.82 0.85 20.10
C ILE A 43 -6.50 0.54 20.80
N TRP A 44 -6.54 0.29 22.11
CA TRP A 44 -5.40 -0.27 22.83
C TRP A 44 -5.20 -1.74 22.46
N GLU A 45 -3.99 -2.12 22.05
CA GLU A 45 -3.70 -3.49 21.65
C GLU A 45 -4.04 -4.50 22.75
N GLY A 46 -4.83 -5.52 22.41
CA GLY A 46 -5.27 -6.56 23.34
C GLY A 46 -6.36 -6.13 24.33
N SER A 47 -6.93 -4.93 24.17
CA SER A 47 -8.01 -4.40 25.02
C SER A 47 -9.27 -4.11 24.19
N SER A 48 -10.42 -4.06 24.86
CA SER A 48 -11.69 -3.55 24.30
C SER A 48 -11.84 -2.04 24.46
N VAL A 49 -10.85 -1.37 25.07
CA VAL A 49 -10.86 0.08 25.27
C VAL A 49 -10.36 0.76 24.00
N GLY A 50 -11.25 1.48 23.35
CA GLY A 50 -11.00 2.21 22.12
C GLY A 50 -11.93 3.41 21.95
N THR A 51 -11.67 4.19 20.91
CA THR A 51 -12.46 5.36 20.52
C THR A 51 -12.46 5.47 18.99
N VAL A 52 -13.29 6.36 18.47
CA VAL A 52 -13.40 6.64 17.04
C VAL A 52 -13.09 8.13 16.81
N SER A 53 -12.41 8.46 15.72
CA SER A 53 -12.14 9.86 15.38
C SER A 53 -13.38 10.62 14.93
N ASP A 54 -13.46 11.90 15.31
CA ASP A 54 -14.52 12.84 14.94
C ASP A 54 -14.30 13.47 13.55
N GLN A 55 -15.18 14.40 13.16
CA GLN A 55 -15.19 15.02 11.83
C GLN A 55 -13.89 15.76 11.49
N ASP A 56 -13.17 16.23 12.51
CA ASP A 56 -11.87 16.90 12.38
C ASP A 56 -10.70 15.90 12.50
N GLY A 57 -11.00 14.60 12.50
CA GLY A 57 -10.05 13.51 12.70
C GLY A 57 -9.52 13.43 14.14
N SER A 58 -10.10 14.17 15.08
CA SER A 58 -9.63 14.22 16.47
C SER A 58 -10.12 13.02 17.26
N PHE A 59 -9.32 12.54 18.20
CA PHE A 59 -9.69 11.46 19.10
C PHE A 59 -9.22 11.71 20.53
N PHE A 60 -9.95 11.11 21.47
CA PHE A 60 -9.68 11.16 22.90
C PHE A 60 -9.84 9.76 23.48
N LEU A 61 -8.80 9.25 24.14
CA LEU A 61 -8.81 7.90 24.69
C LEU A 61 -8.25 7.87 26.13
N PRO A 62 -8.91 7.20 27.09
CA PRO A 62 -8.36 6.99 28.42
C PRO A 62 -7.04 6.23 28.37
N TYR A 63 -6.07 6.66 29.18
CA TYR A 63 -4.78 6.01 29.33
C TYR A 63 -4.67 5.32 30.70
N ASP A 64 -4.05 4.15 30.69
CA ASP A 64 -3.65 3.41 31.88
C ASP A 64 -2.22 2.90 31.67
N LYS A 65 -1.45 2.73 32.76
CA LYS A 65 -0.06 2.25 32.70
C LYS A 65 0.07 0.82 32.15
N SER A 66 -1.00 0.03 32.19
CA SER A 66 -1.06 -1.30 31.61
C SER A 66 -1.06 -1.28 30.08
N TYR A 67 -1.51 -0.19 29.45
CA TYR A 67 -1.55 -0.04 28.01
C TYR A 67 -0.19 0.40 27.45
N LYS A 68 0.22 -0.20 26.33
CA LYS A 68 1.52 0.07 25.71
C LYS A 68 1.40 0.52 24.26
N THR A 69 0.57 -0.15 23.48
CA THR A 69 0.53 0.03 22.02
C THR A 69 -0.86 0.44 21.58
N LEU A 70 -0.94 1.56 20.84
CA LEU A 70 -2.14 2.00 20.15
C LEU A 70 -2.18 1.44 18.74
N VAL A 71 -3.35 0.96 18.34
CA VAL A 71 -3.64 0.47 17.00
C VAL A 71 -4.63 1.40 16.34
N PHE A 72 -4.22 1.98 15.21
CA PHE A 72 -5.02 2.85 14.36
C PHE A 72 -5.44 2.06 13.13
N SER A 73 -6.75 1.97 12.87
CA SER A 73 -7.27 1.22 11.74
C SER A 73 -8.46 1.92 11.09
N TYR A 74 -8.54 1.83 9.77
CA TYR A 74 -9.65 2.36 8.98
C TYR A 74 -9.78 1.56 7.68
N VAL A 75 -11.00 1.48 7.16
CA VAL A 75 -11.31 0.67 5.98
C VAL A 75 -10.57 1.23 4.77
N GLY A 76 -9.81 0.38 4.08
CA GLY A 76 -9.00 0.78 2.93
C GLY A 76 -7.62 1.36 3.29
N PHE A 77 -7.22 1.37 4.56
CA PHE A 77 -5.94 1.91 5.02
C PHE A 77 -5.10 0.87 5.75
N ALA A 78 -3.78 1.02 5.63
CA ALA A 78 -2.83 0.19 6.34
C ALA A 78 -2.93 0.47 7.84
N THR A 79 -3.08 -0.58 8.62
CA THR A 79 -3.14 -0.48 10.09
C THR A 79 -1.80 0.00 10.63
N LYS A 80 -1.82 1.00 11.50
CA LYS A 80 -0.61 1.58 12.10
C LYS A 80 -0.58 1.31 13.60
N LYS A 81 0.56 0.86 14.11
CA LYS A 81 0.78 0.60 15.54
C LYS A 81 1.81 1.57 16.11
N ILE A 82 1.55 2.12 17.29
CA ILE A 82 2.44 3.09 17.95
C ILE A 82 2.53 2.77 19.43
N ASP A 83 3.76 2.66 19.93
CA ASP A 83 4.01 2.51 21.36
C ASP A 83 3.94 3.87 22.06
N VAL A 84 3.04 3.99 23.02
CA VAL A 84 2.82 5.20 23.81
C VAL A 84 3.52 5.03 25.17
N LYS A 85 4.65 5.71 25.34
CA LYS A 85 5.41 5.71 26.60
C LYS A 85 5.01 6.83 27.56
N THR A 86 4.32 7.85 27.07
CA THR A 86 3.98 9.05 27.86
C THR A 86 2.54 9.50 27.56
N PRO A 87 1.67 9.64 28.58
CA PRO A 87 0.25 9.92 28.38
C PRO A 87 -0.05 11.30 27.81
N SER A 88 0.73 12.32 28.15
CA SER A 88 0.40 13.71 27.82
C SER A 88 0.85 14.15 26.42
N LYS A 89 1.23 13.21 25.53
CA LYS A 89 1.70 13.54 24.19
C LYS A 89 0.53 13.65 23.23
N PHE A 90 0.41 14.80 22.59
CA PHE A 90 -0.47 14.96 21.43
C PHE A 90 0.06 14.14 20.26
N LEU A 91 -0.77 13.28 19.67
CA LEU A 91 -0.39 12.40 18.57
C LEU A 91 -0.96 12.89 17.24
N LYS A 92 -0.10 13.17 16.27
CA LYS A 92 -0.51 13.38 14.87
C LYS A 92 -0.20 12.13 14.08
N ILE A 93 -1.25 11.45 13.60
CA ILE A 93 -1.14 10.16 12.90
C ILE A 93 -1.57 10.34 11.45
N ILE A 94 -0.73 9.87 10.53
CA ILE A 94 -1.07 9.75 9.11
C ILE A 94 -1.21 8.28 8.79
N LEU A 95 -2.37 7.88 8.27
CA LEU A 95 -2.65 6.57 7.73
C LEU A 95 -2.41 6.56 6.22
N GLN A 96 -1.84 5.47 5.74
CA GLN A 96 -1.58 5.28 4.31
C GLN A 96 -2.68 4.39 3.72
N PRO A 97 -3.24 4.73 2.55
CA PRO A 97 -4.13 3.82 1.83
C PRO A 97 -3.44 2.48 1.59
N THR A 98 -4.20 1.39 1.67
CA THR A 98 -3.67 0.07 1.28
C THR A 98 -3.77 -0.03 -0.23
N ASP A 99 -2.63 -0.11 -0.90
CA ASP A 99 -2.53 -0.40 -2.33
C ASP A 99 -3.05 -1.82 -2.60
N THR A 100 -4.37 -2.00 -2.65
CA THR A 100 -5.03 -3.27 -2.97
C THR A 100 -5.31 -3.44 -4.47
N LEU A 101 -4.63 -2.66 -5.32
CA LEU A 101 -4.65 -2.88 -6.76
C LEU A 101 -3.48 -3.81 -7.10
N GLY A 102 -3.73 -5.11 -7.10
CA GLY A 102 -2.83 -6.08 -7.73
C GLY A 102 -2.70 -5.73 -9.22
N THR A 103 -1.57 -5.18 -9.62
CA THR A 103 -1.28 -4.83 -11.01
C THR A 103 -1.43 -6.05 -11.90
N VAL A 104 -2.51 -6.13 -12.67
CA VAL A 104 -2.68 -7.17 -13.69
C VAL A 104 -1.94 -6.71 -14.93
N ILE A 105 -0.74 -7.23 -15.16
CA ILE A 105 0.02 -6.95 -16.38
C ILE A 105 -0.61 -7.77 -17.52
N VAL A 106 -1.50 -7.15 -18.30
CA VAL A 106 -2.01 -7.74 -19.54
C VAL A 106 -0.91 -7.68 -20.59
N LYS A 107 -0.13 -8.77 -20.71
CA LYS A 107 0.83 -8.93 -21.82
C LYS A 107 0.08 -9.47 -23.03
N ALA A 108 -0.17 -8.60 -24.01
CA ALA A 108 -0.63 -9.05 -25.33
C ALA A 108 0.50 -9.84 -26.01
N ARG A 109 0.23 -11.10 -26.36
CA ARG A 109 1.19 -11.95 -27.12
C ARG A 109 1.28 -11.42 -28.55
N GLN A 110 2.32 -10.67 -28.87
CA GLN A 110 2.65 -10.33 -30.26
C GLN A 110 3.24 -11.57 -30.95
N LYS A 111 2.83 -11.84 -32.20
CA LYS A 111 3.44 -12.90 -33.00
C LYS A 111 4.85 -12.47 -33.40
N THR A 112 5.81 -13.37 -33.23
CA THR A 112 7.25 -13.14 -33.44
C THR A 112 7.61 -13.01 -34.93
N SER A 113 6.72 -13.43 -35.82
CA SER A 113 6.77 -13.21 -37.26
C SER A 113 5.43 -12.66 -37.79
N SER A 114 5.52 -11.73 -38.75
CA SER A 114 4.36 -11.14 -39.41
C SER A 114 4.65 -10.96 -40.89
N THR A 115 3.72 -11.41 -41.74
CA THR A 115 3.77 -11.25 -43.20
C THR A 115 2.87 -10.09 -43.61
N SER A 116 3.40 -9.16 -44.40
CA SER A 116 2.62 -8.01 -44.90
C SER A 116 1.90 -8.38 -46.19
N TYR A 117 0.57 -8.24 -46.21
CA TYR A 117 -0.27 -8.44 -47.39
C TYR A 117 -0.52 -7.16 -48.19
N ILE A 118 0.01 -6.02 -47.73
CA ILE A 118 -0.25 -4.69 -48.34
C ILE A 118 0.73 -4.39 -49.48
N ALA A 119 1.90 -5.04 -49.52
CA ALA A 119 2.85 -4.90 -50.62
C ALA A 119 2.59 -5.94 -51.72
N SER A 120 2.76 -5.56 -52.99
CA SER A 120 2.70 -6.50 -54.13
C SER A 120 3.80 -7.57 -54.12
N GLN A 121 4.74 -7.48 -53.17
CA GLN A 121 5.83 -8.43 -52.95
C GLN A 121 5.65 -9.07 -51.56
N ASN A 122 6.02 -10.36 -51.43
CA ASN A 122 5.95 -11.08 -50.16
C ASN A 122 7.06 -10.57 -49.22
N ILE A 123 6.68 -9.84 -48.17
CA ILE A 123 7.59 -9.35 -47.13
C ILE A 123 7.23 -10.00 -45.81
N THR A 124 8.18 -10.73 -45.22
CA THR A 124 8.04 -11.34 -43.88
C THR A 124 9.01 -10.66 -42.91
N VAL A 125 8.48 -10.10 -41.83
CA VAL A 125 9.27 -9.47 -40.76
C VAL A 125 9.54 -10.49 -39.67
N ILE A 126 10.82 -10.70 -39.37
CA ILE A 126 11.31 -11.66 -38.37
C ILE A 126 11.89 -10.85 -37.21
N SER A 127 11.40 -11.05 -35.99
CA SER A 127 11.93 -10.37 -34.80
C SER A 127 13.12 -11.14 -34.21
N SER A 128 13.92 -10.46 -33.37
CA SER A 128 15.09 -11.05 -32.73
C SER A 128 14.77 -12.30 -31.91
N GLU A 129 13.56 -12.39 -31.34
CA GLU A 129 13.14 -13.56 -30.55
C GLU A 129 12.93 -14.80 -31.45
N GLU A 130 12.47 -14.65 -32.70
CA GLU A 130 12.34 -15.79 -33.62
C GLU A 130 13.72 -16.25 -34.10
N LEU A 131 14.62 -15.32 -34.40
CA LEU A 131 16.00 -15.63 -34.79
C LEU A 131 16.74 -16.40 -33.68
N LEU A 132 16.52 -16.02 -32.42
CA LEU A 132 17.19 -16.63 -31.27
C LEU A 132 16.58 -17.98 -30.85
N LYS A 133 15.46 -18.40 -31.46
CA LYS A 133 14.77 -19.64 -31.11
C LYS A 133 15.48 -20.90 -31.61
N ALA A 134 16.26 -20.77 -32.68
CA ALA A 134 17.05 -21.86 -33.29
C ALA A 134 18.54 -21.51 -33.47
N ALA A 135 19.00 -20.35 -32.98
CA ALA A 135 20.40 -19.94 -33.06
C ALA A 135 21.29 -20.71 -32.07
N CYS A 136 21.64 -21.96 -32.39
CA CYS A 136 22.52 -22.76 -31.54
C CYS A 136 24.01 -22.45 -31.78
N CYS A 137 24.47 -22.39 -33.03
CA CYS A 137 25.90 -22.26 -33.34
C CYS A 137 26.25 -21.48 -34.63
N ASN A 138 25.30 -21.24 -35.54
CA ASN A 138 25.53 -20.54 -36.81
C ASN A 138 24.35 -19.61 -37.15
N LEU A 139 24.58 -18.61 -38.01
CA LEU A 139 23.53 -17.63 -38.39
C LEU A 139 22.45 -18.27 -39.29
N SER A 140 22.82 -19.22 -40.14
CA SER A 140 21.91 -19.91 -41.06
C SER A 140 20.83 -20.69 -40.32
N GLU A 141 21.17 -21.29 -39.19
CA GLU A 141 20.27 -22.05 -38.31
C GLU A 141 19.10 -21.20 -37.79
N SER A 142 19.33 -19.90 -37.66
CA SER A 142 18.32 -18.94 -37.19
C SER A 142 17.11 -18.85 -38.13
N PHE A 143 17.22 -19.40 -39.34
CA PHE A 143 16.18 -19.40 -40.36
C PHE A 143 15.55 -20.78 -40.61
N GLU A 144 16.00 -21.86 -39.95
CA GLU A 144 15.43 -23.21 -40.14
C GLU A 144 13.97 -23.32 -39.71
N THR A 145 13.54 -22.49 -38.75
CA THR A 145 12.14 -22.44 -38.32
C THR A 145 11.24 -21.70 -39.32
N ASN A 146 11.82 -21.10 -40.37
CA ASN A 146 11.09 -20.38 -41.40
C ASN A 146 10.98 -21.22 -42.69
N PRO A 147 9.77 -21.70 -43.05
CA PRO A 147 9.57 -22.54 -44.24
C PRO A 147 9.77 -21.81 -45.58
N SER A 148 9.95 -20.48 -45.56
CA SER A 148 10.12 -19.66 -46.77
C SER A 148 11.59 -19.41 -47.13
N ILE A 149 12.52 -19.78 -46.24
CA ILE A 149 13.95 -19.53 -46.40
C ILE A 149 14.66 -20.88 -46.31
N ASP A 150 15.17 -21.36 -47.43
CA ASP A 150 16.03 -22.54 -47.47
C ASP A 150 17.49 -22.08 -47.41
N VAL A 151 18.19 -22.51 -46.36
CA VAL A 151 19.59 -22.16 -46.13
C VAL A 151 20.47 -23.28 -46.67
N ASN A 152 21.07 -23.07 -47.84
CA ASN A 152 22.02 -24.03 -48.38
C ASN A 152 23.41 -23.78 -47.78
N PHE A 153 23.97 -24.78 -47.09
CA PHE A 153 25.33 -24.74 -46.59
C PHE A 153 26.29 -24.90 -47.77
N SER A 154 26.81 -23.79 -48.29
CA SER A 154 28.03 -23.84 -49.12
C SER A 154 29.23 -24.03 -48.20
N ASP A 155 29.31 -25.19 -47.57
CA ASP A 155 30.52 -25.61 -46.87
C ASP A 155 31.55 -26.01 -47.95
N ALA A 156 32.24 -24.99 -48.46
CA ALA A 156 33.47 -25.20 -49.23
C ALA A 156 34.54 -25.67 -48.23
N VAL A 157 34.60 -26.99 -48.05
CA VAL A 157 35.51 -27.74 -47.18
C VAL A 157 36.95 -27.19 -47.24
N SER A 158 37.55 -26.90 -46.07
CA SER A 158 38.89 -27.37 -45.67
C SER A 158 39.27 -26.98 -44.25
#